data_AF-A0A0M3K8I3-F1
#
_entry.id   AF-A0A0M3K8I3-F1
#
_cell.length_a   1.000
_cell.length_b   1.000
_cell.length_c   1.000
_cell.angle_alpha   90.00
_cell.angle_beta   90.00
_cell.angle_gamma   90.00
#
_symmetry.space_group_name_H-M   'P 1'
#
loop_
_entity.id
_entity.type
_entity.pdbx_description
1 polymer ?
#
loop_
_entity_poly.entity_id
_entity_poly.type
_entity_poly.pdbx_seq_one_letter_code
_entity_poly.pdbx_strand_id
1 'polypeptide(L)'
;MRYLMRPNSSLAKRITEFAAKVSFESGPIVGLQIRRTDKVGTEAEFHALSEYMKWTEYWFRIQEYRHGKAVKRRIYVATDDPTVFSEARKKYPNYEVFGDAAISNTANTRSRYSIESLYGVIIDIEMLARCDYLVCTFSSQVCRMGYELMQIRVGDAGDNFHSLDDLYYYGGQQAHEQVVVESYQAESKDEIDLEIGDTIGIAGNHWDGFSKGTNRRNGAVGLYPSYKTREKWIIVPFP
;
A
#
# COMPACT_ATOMS: atom_id res chain seq x y z
N MET A 1 -5.86 11.20 -11.25
CA MET A 1 -4.91 10.26 -11.89
C MET A 1 -5.43 9.60 -13.18
N ARG A 2 -6.62 8.97 -13.21
CA ARG A 2 -7.17 8.25 -14.40
C ARG A 2 -6.98 8.95 -15.74
N TYR A 3 -7.31 10.24 -15.79
CA TYR A 3 -7.25 11.03 -17.03
C TYR A 3 -5.84 11.17 -17.60
N LEU A 4 -4.84 11.34 -16.71
CA LEU A 4 -3.43 11.51 -17.06
C LEU A 4 -2.80 10.18 -17.49
N MET A 5 -3.20 9.06 -16.86
CA MET A 5 -2.65 7.74 -17.15
C MET A 5 -3.31 7.02 -18.34
N ARG A 6 -4.03 7.74 -19.21
CA ARG A 6 -4.61 7.13 -20.41
C ARG A 6 -3.47 6.70 -21.36
N PRO A 7 -3.30 5.39 -21.63
CA PRO A 7 -2.19 4.92 -22.43
C PRO A 7 -2.42 5.22 -23.91
N ASN A 8 -1.33 5.45 -24.65
CA ASN A 8 -1.37 5.37 -26.11
C ASN A 8 -1.52 3.90 -26.56
N SER A 9 -1.79 3.66 -27.85
CA SER A 9 -2.03 2.31 -28.37
C SER A 9 -0.88 1.32 -28.11
N SER A 10 0.37 1.79 -28.15
CA SER A 10 1.55 0.96 -27.91
C SER A 10 1.62 0.50 -26.45
N LEU A 11 1.46 1.42 -25.50
CA LEU A 11 1.45 1.12 -24.07
C LEU A 11 0.23 0.27 -23.68
N ALA A 12 -0.94 0.58 -24.24
CA ALA A 12 -2.17 -0.20 -24.00
C ALA A 12 -2.01 -1.67 -24.42
N LYS A 13 -1.36 -1.90 -25.58
CA LYS A 13 -1.02 -3.24 -26.05
C LYS A 13 -0.10 -3.96 -25.06
N ARG A 14 1.00 -3.31 -24.64
CA ARG A 14 1.94 -3.89 -23.65
C ARG A 14 1.28 -4.23 -22.33
N ILE A 15 0.44 -3.33 -21.79
CA ILE A 15 -0.33 -3.57 -20.56
C ILE A 15 -1.25 -4.79 -20.74
N THR A 16 -1.92 -4.90 -21.88
CA THR A 16 -2.86 -6.02 -22.16
C THR A 16 -2.12 -7.34 -22.30
N GLU A 17 -1.02 -7.36 -23.06
CA GLU A 17 -0.17 -8.55 -23.23
C GLU A 17 0.44 -9.02 -21.91
N PHE A 18 0.82 -8.08 -21.03
CA PHE A 18 1.34 -8.42 -19.71
C PHE A 18 0.24 -8.91 -18.78
N ALA A 19 -0.92 -8.23 -18.74
CA ALA A 19 -2.06 -8.64 -17.95
C ALA A 19 -2.54 -10.05 -18.31
N ALA A 20 -2.49 -10.44 -19.59
CA ALA A 20 -2.85 -11.79 -20.04
C ALA A 20 -1.93 -12.89 -19.48
N LYS A 21 -0.71 -12.55 -19.05
CA LYS A 21 0.23 -13.48 -18.39
C LYS A 21 -0.04 -13.61 -16.89
N VAL A 22 -0.79 -12.69 -16.31
CA VAL A 22 -1.17 -12.71 -14.90
C VAL A 22 -2.60 -13.25 -14.80
N SER A 23 -2.81 -14.28 -13.98
CA SER A 23 -4.08 -14.98 -13.92
C SER A 23 -5.13 -14.26 -13.05
N PHE A 24 -5.43 -12.99 -13.34
CA PHE A 24 -6.37 -12.17 -12.57
C PHE A 24 -7.79 -12.75 -12.54
N GLU A 25 -8.23 -13.42 -13.61
CA GLU A 25 -9.58 -14.00 -13.70
C GLU A 25 -9.69 -15.37 -13.01
N SER A 26 -8.56 -16.00 -12.67
CA SER A 26 -8.53 -17.36 -12.10
C SER A 26 -8.79 -17.42 -10.60
N GLY A 27 -9.09 -16.27 -9.97
CA GLY A 27 -9.37 -16.11 -8.55
C GLY A 27 -8.47 -15.04 -7.90
N PRO A 28 -8.57 -14.88 -6.57
CA PRO A 28 -8.00 -13.74 -5.86
C PRO A 28 -6.48 -13.68 -5.97
N ILE A 29 -5.94 -12.46 -6.05
CA ILE A 29 -4.51 -12.15 -6.11
C ILE A 29 -4.17 -10.93 -5.24
N VAL A 30 -3.10 -11.06 -4.46
CA VAL A 30 -2.57 -9.97 -3.63
C VAL A 30 -1.36 -9.34 -4.32
N GLY A 31 -1.36 -8.01 -4.45
CA GLY A 31 -0.25 -7.25 -5.00
C GLY A 31 0.76 -6.86 -3.93
N LEU A 32 2.02 -7.21 -4.14
CA LEU A 32 3.14 -6.86 -3.29
C LEU A 32 4.01 -5.83 -3.98
N GLN A 33 4.16 -4.64 -3.40
CA GLN A 33 5.12 -3.64 -3.87
C GLN A 33 6.28 -3.59 -2.88
N ILE A 34 7.42 -4.19 -3.26
CA ILE A 34 8.59 -4.36 -2.39
C ILE A 34 9.74 -3.51 -2.93
N ARG A 35 10.15 -2.49 -2.17
CA ARG A 35 11.24 -1.58 -2.56
C ARG A 35 12.45 -1.79 -1.65
N ARG A 36 13.60 -2.20 -2.19
CA ARG A 36 14.81 -2.58 -1.42
C ARG A 36 16.09 -1.82 -1.77
N THR A 37 16.25 -1.26 -2.98
CA THR A 37 17.60 -0.89 -3.47
C THR A 37 18.13 0.47 -2.98
N ASP A 38 17.36 1.56 -3.14
CA ASP A 38 17.85 2.95 -2.91
C ASP A 38 17.20 3.68 -1.73
N LYS A 39 16.07 3.16 -1.23
CA LYS A 39 15.30 3.82 -0.15
C LYS A 39 15.65 3.35 1.25
N VAL A 40 16.31 2.20 1.38
CA VAL A 40 16.67 1.62 2.67
C VAL A 40 17.72 2.51 3.33
N GLY A 41 17.35 3.16 4.44
CA GLY A 41 18.24 4.01 5.25
C GLY A 41 18.22 5.50 4.90
N THR A 42 17.41 5.95 3.93
CA THR A 42 17.21 7.38 3.60
C THR A 42 15.75 7.80 3.71
N GLU A 43 14.82 7.02 3.13
CA GLU A 43 13.40 7.36 3.04
C GLU A 43 12.48 6.29 3.65
N ALA A 44 12.94 5.05 3.79
CA ALA A 44 12.16 3.95 4.38
C ALA A 44 13.08 2.92 5.06
N GLU A 45 12.49 2.10 5.93
CA GLU A 45 13.17 0.95 6.53
C GLU A 45 13.21 -0.26 5.58
N PHE A 46 14.16 -1.17 5.80
CA PHE A 46 14.17 -2.44 5.11
C PHE A 46 13.09 -3.35 5.71
N HIS A 47 12.16 -3.80 4.87
CA HIS A 47 11.18 -4.81 5.25
C HIS A 47 11.49 -6.14 4.57
N ALA A 48 11.57 -7.21 5.36
CA ALA A 48 11.77 -8.56 4.85
C ALA A 48 10.52 -9.05 4.10
N LEU A 49 10.69 -9.95 3.12
CA LEU A 49 9.55 -10.54 2.39
C LEU A 49 8.51 -11.17 3.34
N SER A 50 8.96 -11.72 4.47
CA SER A 50 8.09 -12.31 5.48
C SER A 50 7.07 -11.35 6.09
N GLU A 51 7.38 -10.05 6.18
CA GLU A 51 6.45 -9.05 6.70
C GLU A 51 5.28 -8.83 5.72
N TYR A 52 5.57 -8.68 4.43
CA TYR A 52 4.56 -8.59 3.38
C TYR A 52 3.70 -9.86 3.33
N MET A 53 4.36 -11.03 3.42
CA MET A 53 3.67 -12.33 3.35
C MET A 53 2.81 -12.61 4.57
N LYS A 54 3.12 -12.07 5.75
CA LYS A 54 2.28 -12.17 6.96
C LYS A 54 0.88 -11.59 6.70
N TRP A 55 0.81 -10.37 6.17
CA TRP A 55 -0.46 -9.69 5.90
C TRP A 55 -1.19 -10.30 4.70
N THR A 56 -0.44 -10.77 3.70
CA THR A 56 -0.97 -11.56 2.59
C THR A 56 -1.66 -12.83 3.08
N GLU A 57 -1.02 -13.56 3.99
CA GLU A 57 -1.57 -14.79 4.58
C GLU A 57 -2.85 -14.52 5.37
N TYR A 58 -2.85 -13.47 6.20
CA TYR A 58 -4.05 -13.07 6.94
C TYR A 58 -5.21 -12.73 6.01
N TRP A 59 -4.95 -11.98 4.94
CA TRP A 59 -5.98 -11.67 3.96
C TRP A 59 -6.55 -12.94 3.30
N PHE A 60 -5.70 -13.85 2.81
CA PHE A 60 -6.17 -15.09 2.20
C PHE A 60 -6.97 -15.95 3.17
N ARG A 61 -6.56 -16.06 4.44
CA ARG A 61 -7.33 -16.80 5.46
C ARG A 61 -8.70 -16.19 5.70
N ILE A 62 -8.81 -14.86 5.70
CA ILE A 62 -10.10 -14.17 5.82
C ILE A 62 -10.98 -14.45 4.59
N GLN A 63 -10.41 -14.45 3.37
CA GLN A 63 -11.16 -14.78 2.16
C GLN A 63 -11.64 -16.24 2.16
N GLU A 64 -10.77 -17.18 2.54
CA GLU A 64 -11.12 -18.61 2.66
C GLU A 64 -12.27 -18.81 3.66
N TYR A 65 -12.22 -18.11 4.81
CA TYR A 65 -13.29 -18.12 5.79
C TYR A 65 -14.60 -17.54 5.24
N ARG A 66 -14.55 -16.35 4.60
CA ARG A 66 -15.73 -15.68 4.02
C ARG A 66 -16.40 -16.52 2.92
N HIS A 67 -15.62 -17.21 2.10
CA HIS A 67 -16.14 -18.02 1.01
C HIS A 67 -16.44 -19.48 1.39
N GLY A 68 -16.04 -19.92 2.59
CA GLY A 68 -16.21 -21.30 3.06
C GLY A 68 -15.46 -22.34 2.23
N LYS A 69 -14.42 -21.93 1.47
CA LYS A 69 -13.64 -22.83 0.61
C LYS A 69 -12.18 -22.36 0.52
N ALA A 70 -11.28 -23.31 0.32
CA ALA A 70 -9.89 -23.01 0.01
C ALA A 70 -9.79 -22.22 -1.30
N VAL A 71 -8.94 -21.21 -1.34
CA VAL A 71 -8.65 -20.42 -2.54
C VAL A 71 -7.22 -20.68 -2.97
N LYS A 72 -6.97 -20.77 -4.28
CA LYS A 72 -5.60 -20.84 -4.78
C LYS A 72 -4.94 -19.49 -4.52
N ARG A 73 -3.86 -19.48 -3.74
CA ARG A 73 -3.19 -18.26 -3.27
C ARG A 73 -2.22 -17.76 -4.33
N ARG A 74 -2.38 -16.50 -4.72
CA ARG A 74 -1.61 -15.86 -5.80
C ARG A 74 -1.06 -14.54 -5.33
N ILE A 75 0.18 -14.25 -5.70
CA ILE A 75 0.77 -12.93 -5.48
C ILE A 75 1.28 -12.35 -6.79
N TYR A 76 1.09 -11.05 -6.98
CA TYR A 76 1.81 -10.26 -7.96
C TYR A 76 2.92 -9.49 -7.25
N VAL A 77 4.17 -9.60 -7.70
CA VAL A 77 5.30 -8.92 -7.07
C VAL A 77 5.84 -7.84 -8.01
N ALA A 78 5.73 -6.58 -7.58
CA ALA A 78 6.39 -5.43 -8.16
C ALA A 78 7.58 -5.03 -7.28
N THR A 79 8.80 -5.13 -7.80
CA THR A 79 10.00 -4.89 -6.99
C THR A 79 11.16 -4.37 -7.83
N ASP A 80 12.06 -3.61 -7.20
CA ASP A 80 13.36 -3.21 -7.74
C ASP A 80 14.48 -4.21 -7.41
N ASP A 81 14.18 -5.28 -6.67
CA ASP A 81 15.10 -6.36 -6.32
C ASP A 81 14.63 -7.71 -6.92
N PRO A 82 15.26 -8.19 -8.02
CA PRO A 82 14.86 -9.42 -8.67
C PRO A 82 15.06 -10.68 -7.82
N THR A 83 15.86 -10.62 -6.74
CA THR A 83 16.09 -11.78 -5.86
C THR A 83 14.85 -12.16 -5.05
N VAL A 84 13.89 -11.24 -4.90
CA VAL A 84 12.61 -11.48 -4.23
C VAL A 84 11.83 -12.62 -4.88
N PHE A 85 11.87 -12.78 -6.20
CA PHE A 85 11.10 -13.83 -6.89
C PHE A 85 11.58 -15.24 -6.54
N SER A 86 12.89 -15.45 -6.46
CA SER A 86 13.46 -16.74 -6.07
C SER A 86 13.27 -16.99 -4.58
N GLU A 87 13.38 -15.95 -3.75
CA GLU A 87 13.04 -16.01 -2.33
C GLU A 87 11.58 -16.44 -2.10
N ALA A 88 10.64 -15.81 -2.79
CA ALA A 88 9.21 -16.09 -2.67
C ALA A 88 8.87 -17.52 -3.08
N ARG A 89 9.35 -17.97 -4.25
CA ARG A 89 9.12 -19.35 -4.73
C ARG A 89 9.71 -20.41 -3.80
N LYS A 90 10.84 -20.12 -3.16
CA LYS A 90 11.50 -21.04 -2.23
C LYS A 90 10.81 -21.09 -0.87
N LYS A 91 10.48 -19.95 -0.28
CA LYS A 91 9.91 -19.86 1.08
C LYS A 91 8.40 -20.09 1.13
N TYR A 92 7.70 -19.81 0.03
CA TYR A 92 6.23 -19.88 -0.05
C TYR A 92 5.79 -20.74 -1.26
N PRO A 93 6.13 -22.05 -1.28
CA PRO A 93 5.89 -22.93 -2.44
C PRO A 93 4.41 -23.16 -2.76
N ASN A 94 3.53 -22.89 -1.79
CA ASN A 94 2.08 -22.95 -1.91
C ASN A 94 1.45 -21.72 -2.60
N TYR A 95 2.25 -20.69 -2.91
CA TYR A 95 1.80 -19.50 -3.63
C TYR A 95 2.18 -19.55 -5.11
N GLU A 96 1.26 -19.13 -5.97
CA GLU A 96 1.56 -18.83 -7.37
C GLU A 96 2.11 -17.41 -7.48
N VAL A 97 3.37 -17.30 -7.92
CA VAL A 97 4.11 -16.02 -7.93
C VAL A 97 4.17 -15.44 -9.34
N PHE A 98 3.52 -14.30 -9.54
CA PHE A 98 3.53 -13.49 -10.75
C PHE A 98 4.42 -12.25 -10.60
N GLY A 99 4.86 -11.73 -11.74
CA GLY A 99 5.73 -10.55 -11.87
C GLY A 99 6.81 -10.81 -12.91
N ASP A 100 7.62 -9.80 -13.20
CA ASP A 100 8.62 -9.87 -14.26
C ASP A 100 10.00 -9.46 -13.74
N ALA A 101 10.88 -10.45 -13.62
CA ALA A 101 12.25 -10.22 -13.19
C ALA A 101 13.03 -9.33 -14.16
N ALA A 102 12.68 -9.27 -15.45
CA ALA A 102 13.29 -8.34 -16.39
C ALA A 102 12.88 -6.89 -16.08
N ILE A 103 11.60 -6.65 -15.74
CA ILE A 103 11.13 -5.33 -15.27
C ILE A 103 11.88 -4.94 -13.99
N SER A 104 11.99 -5.84 -13.01
CA SER A 104 12.74 -5.59 -11.77
C SER A 104 14.22 -5.26 -12.02
N ASN A 105 14.86 -5.96 -12.95
CA ASN A 105 16.24 -5.66 -13.35
C ASN A 105 16.37 -4.24 -13.93
N THR A 106 15.40 -3.76 -14.71
CA THR A 106 15.43 -2.40 -15.29
C THR A 106 15.06 -1.29 -14.31
N ALA A 107 14.42 -1.63 -13.18
CA ALA A 107 14.07 -0.68 -12.12
C ALA A 107 15.26 -0.35 -11.18
N ASN A 108 16.35 -1.11 -11.29
CA ASN A 108 17.56 -0.87 -10.52
C ASN A 108 18.17 0.51 -10.83
N THR A 109 18.93 1.05 -9.87
CA THR A 109 19.51 2.41 -9.96
C THR A 109 20.39 2.65 -11.20
N ARG A 110 20.93 1.59 -11.82
CA ARG A 110 21.82 1.69 -12.99
C ARG A 110 21.08 1.91 -14.32
N SER A 111 19.82 1.49 -14.42
CA SER A 111 19.05 1.51 -15.69
C SER A 111 17.68 2.20 -15.57
N ARG A 112 17.39 2.76 -14.40
CA ARG A 112 16.13 3.40 -14.01
C ARG A 112 15.67 4.51 -14.96
N TYR A 113 16.58 5.28 -15.54
CA TYR A 113 16.23 6.42 -16.40
C TYR A 113 16.23 6.03 -17.89
N SER A 114 15.47 4.98 -18.22
CA SER A 114 15.27 4.51 -19.59
C SER A 114 13.77 4.36 -19.92
N ILE A 115 13.43 4.39 -21.20
CA ILE A 115 12.04 4.23 -21.64
C ILE A 115 11.48 2.84 -21.28
N GLU A 116 12.32 1.81 -21.28
CA GLU A 116 11.91 0.46 -20.87
C GLU A 116 11.66 0.38 -19.37
N SER A 117 12.46 1.08 -18.55
CA SER A 117 12.19 1.19 -17.10
C SER A 117 10.90 1.96 -16.83
N LEU A 118 10.62 3.02 -17.60
CA LEU A 118 9.35 3.75 -17.53
C LEU A 118 8.15 2.84 -17.89
N TYR A 119 8.25 2.05 -18.97
CA TYR A 119 7.21 1.07 -19.29
C TYR A 119 7.06 0.02 -18.19
N GLY A 120 8.16 -0.46 -17.64
CA GLY A 120 8.17 -1.42 -16.54
C GLY A 120 7.40 -0.93 -15.32
N VAL A 121 7.73 0.26 -14.81
CA VAL A 121 7.04 0.82 -13.63
C VAL A 121 5.56 1.12 -13.90
N ILE A 122 5.20 1.58 -15.10
CA ILE A 122 3.79 1.81 -15.44
C ILE A 122 3.02 0.48 -15.48
N ILE A 123 3.61 -0.57 -16.06
CA ILE A 123 3.00 -1.91 -16.08
C ILE A 123 2.84 -2.43 -14.65
N ASP A 124 3.85 -2.31 -13.80
CA ASP A 124 3.75 -2.71 -12.39
C ASP A 124 2.62 -1.99 -11.65
N ILE A 125 2.52 -0.66 -11.80
CA ILE A 125 1.44 0.13 -11.20
C ILE A 125 0.06 -0.35 -11.70
N GLU A 126 -0.07 -0.60 -12.99
CA GLU A 126 -1.32 -1.11 -13.59
C GLU A 126 -1.69 -2.52 -13.11
N MET A 127 -0.71 -3.38 -12.86
CA MET A 127 -0.95 -4.73 -12.33
C MET A 127 -1.28 -4.71 -10.85
N LEU A 128 -0.57 -3.90 -10.06
CA LEU A 128 -0.90 -3.66 -8.64
C LEU A 128 -2.35 -3.17 -8.50
N ALA A 129 -2.75 -2.20 -9.32
CA ALA A 129 -4.11 -1.65 -9.31
C ALA A 129 -5.21 -2.68 -9.64
N ARG A 130 -4.86 -3.79 -10.31
CA ARG A 130 -5.79 -4.89 -10.66
C ARG A 130 -5.86 -5.99 -9.60
N CYS A 131 -5.00 -5.95 -8.58
CA CYS A 131 -5.04 -6.93 -7.50
C CYS A 131 -6.25 -6.69 -6.59
N ASP A 132 -6.70 -7.72 -5.89
CA ASP A 132 -7.83 -7.64 -4.95
C ASP A 132 -7.45 -6.96 -3.63
N TYR A 133 -6.16 -6.96 -3.31
CA TYR A 133 -5.59 -6.37 -2.10
C TYR A 133 -4.13 -5.99 -2.34
N LEU A 134 -3.66 -4.93 -1.67
CA LEU A 134 -2.27 -4.50 -1.71
C LEU A 134 -1.58 -4.73 -0.38
N VAL A 135 -0.33 -5.20 -0.41
CA VAL A 135 0.58 -5.14 0.74
C VAL A 135 1.87 -4.46 0.30
N CYS A 136 2.20 -3.33 0.91
CA CYS A 136 3.32 -2.51 0.46
C CYS A 136 3.83 -1.58 1.56
N THR A 137 4.73 -0.67 1.19
CA THR A 137 5.03 0.54 1.96
C THR A 137 4.39 1.76 1.29
N PHE A 138 3.56 2.51 2.02
CA PHE A 138 3.01 3.76 1.53
C PHE A 138 3.99 4.92 1.54
N SER A 139 5.20 4.77 2.08
CA SER A 139 6.32 5.67 1.74
C SER A 139 6.72 5.62 0.26
N SER A 140 6.32 4.57 -0.47
CA SER A 140 6.57 4.39 -1.90
C SER A 140 5.44 4.98 -2.75
N GLN A 141 5.77 5.97 -3.58
CA GLN A 141 4.84 6.56 -4.55
C GLN A 141 4.26 5.51 -5.52
N VAL A 142 5.05 4.49 -5.89
CA VAL A 142 4.59 3.40 -6.76
C VAL A 142 3.40 2.67 -6.14
N CYS A 143 3.46 2.38 -4.83
CA CYS A 143 2.33 1.74 -4.16
C CYS A 143 1.12 2.68 -4.07
N ARG A 144 1.33 3.95 -3.69
CA ARG A 144 0.22 4.92 -3.60
C ARG A 144 -0.49 5.11 -4.95
N MET A 145 0.25 5.14 -6.06
CA MET A 145 -0.35 5.17 -7.40
C MET A 145 -1.11 3.88 -7.74
N GLY A 146 -0.60 2.71 -7.37
CA GLY A 146 -1.33 1.45 -7.52
C GLY A 146 -2.66 1.45 -6.75
N TYR A 147 -2.61 1.91 -5.49
CA TYR A 147 -3.78 2.04 -4.60
C TYR A 147 -4.80 3.06 -5.12
N GLU A 148 -4.37 4.24 -5.56
CA GLU A 148 -5.25 5.27 -6.11
C GLU A 148 -5.91 4.82 -7.43
N LEU A 149 -5.20 4.07 -8.29
CA LEU A 149 -5.79 3.46 -9.49
C LEU A 149 -6.77 2.33 -9.15
N MET A 150 -6.55 1.59 -8.07
CA MET A 150 -7.45 0.54 -7.61
C MET A 150 -8.84 1.11 -7.28
N GLN A 151 -8.92 2.28 -6.65
CA GLN A 151 -10.20 2.94 -6.33
C GLN A 151 -11.07 3.14 -7.58
N ILE A 152 -10.45 3.49 -8.71
CA ILE A 152 -11.16 3.71 -9.97
C ILE A 152 -11.71 2.40 -10.57
N ARG A 153 -11.08 1.27 -10.26
CA ARG A 153 -11.43 -0.05 -10.81
C ARG A 153 -12.52 -0.74 -10.00
N VAL A 154 -12.44 -0.65 -8.68
CA VAL A 154 -13.33 -1.36 -7.75
C VAL A 154 -14.45 -0.45 -7.23
N GLY A 155 -14.23 0.87 -7.17
CA GLY A 155 -15.13 1.81 -6.52
C GLY A 155 -14.68 2.06 -5.09
N ASP A 156 -15.30 1.37 -4.12
CA ASP A 156 -14.91 1.43 -2.72
C ASP A 156 -13.87 0.36 -2.41
N ALA A 157 -12.60 0.72 -2.56
CA ALA A 157 -11.45 -0.10 -2.20
C ALA A 157 -10.61 0.57 -1.11
N GLY A 158 -11.24 1.43 -0.29
CA GLY A 158 -10.54 2.21 0.74
C GLY A 158 -9.78 1.33 1.73
N ASP A 159 -10.32 0.14 2.03
CA ASP A 159 -9.72 -0.81 2.96
C ASP A 159 -8.91 -1.93 2.28
N ASN A 160 -8.74 -1.89 0.96
CA ASN A 160 -8.08 -2.97 0.20
C ASN A 160 -6.55 -2.86 0.18
N PHE A 161 -5.96 -2.50 1.32
CA PHE A 161 -4.52 -2.42 1.45
C PHE A 161 -4.04 -2.72 2.87
N HIS A 162 -2.77 -3.09 2.98
CA HIS A 162 -2.02 -3.01 4.21
C HIS A 162 -0.66 -2.35 3.93
N SER A 163 -0.38 -1.23 4.61
CA SER A 163 0.91 -0.56 4.55
C SER A 163 1.78 -1.03 5.71
N LEU A 164 3.06 -1.29 5.47
CA LEU A 164 4.02 -1.66 6.51
C LEU A 164 4.60 -0.45 7.24
N ASP A 165 4.37 0.76 6.73
CA ASP A 165 4.89 2.01 7.29
C ASP A 165 3.81 3.08 7.37
N ASP A 166 3.74 3.99 6.40
CA ASP A 166 2.92 5.19 6.44
C ASP A 166 1.43 4.88 6.25
N LEU A 167 0.58 5.79 6.72
CA LEU A 167 -0.79 5.92 6.23
C LEU A 167 -0.79 6.44 4.79
N TYR A 168 -1.95 6.41 4.13
CA TYR A 168 -2.06 7.07 2.83
C TYR A 168 -1.82 8.58 2.99
N TYR A 169 -1.00 9.15 2.10
CA TYR A 169 -0.81 10.59 2.01
C TYR A 169 -0.49 11.03 0.58
N TYR A 170 -0.76 12.29 0.30
CA TYR A 170 -0.37 12.99 -0.92
C TYR A 170 0.68 14.06 -0.60
N GLY A 171 1.81 14.04 -1.31
CA GLY A 171 2.89 15.01 -1.06
C GLY A 171 2.43 16.45 -1.28
N GLY A 172 2.54 17.29 -0.26
CA GLY A 172 2.03 18.67 -0.29
C GLY A 172 0.56 18.83 0.12
N GLN A 173 -0.06 17.81 0.71
CA GLN A 173 -1.42 17.89 1.26
C GLN A 173 -1.55 18.90 2.41
N GLN A 174 -2.78 19.34 2.68
CA GLN A 174 -3.13 20.03 3.92
C GLN A 174 -2.96 19.07 5.12
N ALA A 175 -2.96 19.62 6.34
CA ALA A 175 -2.84 18.80 7.54
C ALA A 175 -3.89 17.68 7.57
N HIS A 176 -3.42 16.44 7.71
CA HIS A 176 -4.29 15.30 7.94
C HIS A 176 -4.75 15.34 9.38
N GLU A 177 -6.04 15.55 9.59
CA GLU A 177 -6.62 15.72 10.91
C GLU A 177 -7.72 14.70 11.18
N GLN A 178 -7.84 14.34 12.45
CA GLN A 178 -8.91 13.52 12.99
C GLN A 178 -9.61 14.26 14.13
N VAL A 179 -10.83 13.86 14.45
CA VAL A 179 -11.60 14.36 15.59
C VAL A 179 -11.76 13.25 16.61
N VAL A 180 -11.46 13.54 17.87
CA VAL A 180 -11.69 12.61 18.99
C VAL A 180 -13.19 12.41 19.18
N VAL A 181 -13.62 11.15 19.22
CA VAL A 181 -15.01 10.74 19.46
C VAL A 181 -15.21 10.09 20.83
N GLU A 182 -14.12 9.68 21.48
CA GLU A 182 -14.16 9.08 22.81
C GLU A 182 -12.95 9.56 23.63
N SER A 183 -13.17 9.95 24.89
CA SER A 183 -12.09 10.41 25.76
C SER A 183 -11.11 9.29 26.10
N TYR A 184 -9.88 9.68 26.41
CA TYR A 184 -8.81 8.78 26.85
C TYR A 184 -7.90 9.50 27.82
N GLN A 185 -7.50 8.80 28.87
CA GLN A 185 -6.46 9.27 29.79
C GLN A 185 -5.20 8.47 29.50
N ALA A 186 -4.09 9.16 29.28
CA ALA A 186 -2.81 8.53 28.98
C ALA A 186 -2.40 7.59 30.12
N GLU A 187 -2.05 6.35 29.78
CA GLU A 187 -1.58 5.33 30.71
C GLU A 187 -0.05 5.35 30.85
N SER A 188 0.63 6.00 29.90
CA SER A 188 2.08 6.16 29.90
C SER A 188 2.50 7.56 29.47
N LYS A 189 3.78 7.89 29.70
CA LYS A 189 4.39 9.17 29.29
C LYS A 189 4.50 9.34 27.77
N ASP A 190 4.37 8.24 27.02
CA ASP A 190 4.50 8.22 25.56
C ASP A 190 3.14 8.43 24.88
N GLU A 191 2.05 8.47 25.66
CA GLU A 191 0.68 8.66 25.22
C GLU A 191 0.17 10.09 25.50
N ILE A 192 -0.96 10.45 24.89
CA ILE A 192 -1.62 11.75 25.07
C ILE A 192 -3.05 11.59 25.57
N ASP A 193 -3.47 12.51 26.44
CA ASP A 193 -4.86 12.64 26.84
C ASP A 193 -5.72 13.12 25.65
N LEU A 194 -6.92 12.55 25.55
CA LEU A 194 -7.93 12.89 24.56
C LEU A 194 -9.22 13.34 25.24
N GLU A 195 -9.75 14.48 24.79
CA GLU A 195 -11.11 14.92 25.12
C GLU A 195 -11.97 14.92 23.87
N ILE A 196 -13.25 14.53 24.02
CA ILE A 196 -14.20 14.48 22.89
C ILE A 196 -14.27 15.85 22.20
N GLY A 197 -14.08 15.86 20.89
CA GLY A 197 -14.05 17.07 20.06
C GLY A 197 -12.66 17.64 19.80
N ASP A 198 -11.63 17.16 20.51
CA ASP A 198 -10.24 17.53 20.21
C ASP A 198 -9.89 17.18 18.75
N THR A 199 -9.09 18.04 18.12
CA THR A 199 -8.53 17.79 16.79
C THR A 199 -7.13 17.23 16.94
N ILE A 200 -6.86 16.09 16.31
CA ILE A 200 -5.54 15.45 16.29
C ILE A 200 -4.95 15.58 14.90
N GLY A 201 -3.76 16.18 14.79
CA GLY A 201 -2.94 16.08 13.58
C GLY A 201 -2.24 14.73 13.57
N ILE A 202 -2.70 13.80 12.74
CA ILE A 202 -2.16 12.44 12.69
C ILE A 202 -0.81 12.44 11.96
N ALA A 203 0.17 11.74 12.53
CA ALA A 203 1.47 11.50 11.91
C ALA A 203 1.54 10.12 11.25
N GLY A 204 0.91 9.10 11.86
CA GLY A 204 0.88 7.74 11.33
C GLY A 204 0.16 6.77 12.26
N ASN A 205 -0.11 5.57 11.74
CA ASN A 205 -0.66 4.44 12.49
C ASN A 205 0.44 3.40 12.69
N HIS A 206 0.57 2.85 13.90
CA HIS A 206 1.59 1.86 14.22
C HIS A 206 1.16 0.42 13.94
N TRP A 207 -0.08 0.23 13.49
CA TRP A 207 -0.69 -1.06 13.16
C TRP A 207 -0.77 -2.04 14.34
N ASP A 208 -0.76 -1.52 15.57
CA ASP A 208 -0.83 -2.25 16.85
C ASP A 208 -2.04 -1.84 17.72
N GLY A 209 -2.92 -1.00 17.19
CA GLY A 209 -4.07 -0.42 17.90
C GLY A 209 -3.85 1.03 18.34
N PHE A 210 -2.63 1.54 18.22
CA PHE A 210 -2.29 2.93 18.51
C PHE A 210 -1.86 3.69 17.25
N SER A 211 -2.08 5.00 17.28
CA SER A 211 -1.59 5.96 16.30
C SER A 211 -0.80 7.05 17.00
N LYS A 212 0.08 7.71 16.26
CA LYS A 212 0.88 8.84 16.76
C LYS A 212 0.38 10.13 16.15
N GLY A 213 0.30 11.19 16.96
CA GLY A 213 -0.16 12.48 16.48
C GLY A 213 0.07 13.60 17.47
N THR A 214 -0.41 14.78 17.10
CA THR A 214 -0.36 16.00 17.91
C THR A 214 -1.77 16.44 18.26
N ASN A 215 -2.10 16.51 19.54
CA ASN A 215 -3.35 17.12 19.98
C ASN A 215 -3.27 18.65 19.80
N ARG A 216 -4.13 19.20 18.94
CA ARG A 216 -4.12 20.63 18.58
C ARG A 216 -4.54 21.54 19.73
N ARG A 217 -5.26 21.02 20.74
CA ARG A 217 -5.72 21.81 21.89
C ARG A 217 -4.58 22.25 22.80
N ASN A 218 -3.65 21.34 23.09
CA ASN A 218 -2.57 21.56 24.06
C ASN A 218 -1.16 21.39 23.48
N GLY A 219 -1.03 20.99 22.21
CA GLY A 219 0.25 20.76 21.54
C GLY A 219 0.97 19.47 21.93
N ALA A 220 0.37 18.62 22.77
CA ALA A 220 0.96 17.36 23.20
C ALA A 220 1.15 16.39 22.02
N VAL A 221 2.28 15.70 21.99
CA VAL A 221 2.64 14.73 20.95
C VAL A 221 2.86 13.37 21.58
N GLY A 222 2.19 12.35 21.07
CA GLY A 222 2.34 10.99 21.58
C GLY A 222 1.36 10.02 20.94
N LEU A 223 1.26 8.85 21.56
CA LEU A 223 0.39 7.75 21.14
C LEU A 223 -1.03 7.94 21.65
N TYR A 224 -1.99 7.45 20.88
CA TYR A 224 -3.38 7.37 21.28
C TYR A 224 -4.07 6.17 20.62
N PRO A 225 -5.11 5.58 21.24
CA PRO A 225 -5.83 4.46 20.64
C PRO A 225 -6.54 4.87 19.34
N SER A 226 -6.24 4.20 18.23
CA SER A 226 -6.70 4.60 16.88
C SER A 226 -8.22 4.62 16.73
N TYR A 227 -8.94 3.75 17.46
CA TYR A 227 -10.39 3.63 17.36
C TYR A 227 -11.17 4.79 18.02
N LYS A 228 -10.49 5.62 18.83
CA LYS A 228 -11.10 6.74 19.56
C LYS A 228 -11.19 8.03 18.74
N THR A 229 -10.76 8.00 17.49
CA THR A 229 -10.81 9.13 16.57
C THR A 229 -11.61 8.78 15.30
N ARG A 230 -12.06 9.81 14.59
CA ARG A 230 -12.63 9.69 13.23
C ARG A 230 -11.97 10.69 12.29
N GLU A 231 -11.91 10.36 11.01
CA GLU A 231 -11.37 11.24 9.97
C GLU A 231 -12.12 12.59 9.92
N LYS A 232 -11.35 13.70 9.84
CA LYS A 232 -11.89 15.06 9.67
C LYS A 232 -11.85 15.43 8.20
N TRP A 233 -12.98 15.26 7.52
CA TRP A 233 -13.09 15.58 6.10
C TRP A 233 -12.98 17.08 5.82
N ILE A 234 -12.07 17.44 4.91
CA ILE A 234 -11.92 18.81 4.40
C ILE A 234 -12.76 18.95 3.13
N ILE A 235 -13.78 19.82 3.17
CA ILE A 235 -14.65 20.09 2.04
C ILE A 235 -14.27 21.44 1.43
N VAL A 236 -13.95 21.44 0.15
CA VAL A 236 -13.60 22.64 -0.61
C VAL A 236 -14.57 22.78 -1.78
N PRO A 237 -15.19 23.96 -2.00
CA PRO A 237 -16.03 24.17 -3.16
C PRO A 237 -15.17 24.23 -4.42
N PHE A 238 -15.36 23.26 -5.32
CA PHE A 238 -14.78 23.27 -6.66
C PHE A 238 -15.81 23.80 -7.68
N PRO A 239 -15.38 24.49 -8.76
CA PRO A 239 -16.25 24.95 -9.85
C PRO A 239 -17.01 23.83 -10.57
#